data_AF-A0A845X8S0-F1
#
_entry.id   AF-A0A845X8S0-F1
#
_cell.length_a   1.000
_cell.length_b   1.000
_cell.length_c   1.000
_cell.angle_alpha   90.00
_cell.angle_beta   90.00
_cell.angle_gamma   90.00
#
_symmetry.space_group_name_H-M   'P 1'
#
loop_
_entity.id
_entity.type
_entity.pdbx_description
1 polymer ?
#
loop_
_entity_poly.entity_id
_entity_poly.type
_entity_poly.pdbx_seq_one_letter_code
_entity_poly.pdbx_strand_id
1 'polypeptide(L)' 'MSNDSKRLLITISDYDERMLTFWAKLHGKPKSTYAGHLVAGQIEAKAPAIRTEMEYVAKTEGISVEELESRWLGEADSGD' A
#
# COMPACT_ATOMS: atom_id res chain seq x y z
N MET A 1 16.70 10.90 6.17
CA MET A 1 15.46 10.13 5.98
C MET A 1 15.14 10.17 4.50
N SER A 2 15.38 9.09 3.77
CA SER A 2 15.07 9.05 2.34
C SER A 2 13.58 9.27 2.16
N ASN A 3 13.24 10.32 1.42
CA ASN A 3 11.86 10.75 1.17
C ASN A 3 11.33 9.98 -0.05
N ASP A 4 11.51 8.65 -0.03
CA ASP A 4 11.29 7.79 -1.19
C ASP A 4 9.79 7.62 -1.42
N SER A 5 9.24 8.54 -2.20
CA SER A 5 7.85 8.50 -2.62
C SER A 5 7.70 7.52 -3.77
N LYS A 6 7.01 6.41 -3.56
CA LYS A 6 6.63 5.47 -4.62
C LYS A 6 5.36 5.97 -5.32
N ARG A 7 5.29 5.80 -6.65
CA ARG A 7 4.10 6.12 -7.46
C ARG A 7 3.35 4.84 -7.78
N LEU A 8 2.05 4.85 -7.54
CA LEU A 8 1.14 3.76 -7.90
C LEU A 8 0.11 4.28 -8.90
N LEU A 9 -0.08 3.55 -9.99
CA LEU A 9 -1.22 3.76 -10.90
C LEU A 9 -2.37 2.89 -10.41
N ILE A 10 -3.48 3.51 -10.04
CA ILE A 10 -4.68 2.81 -9.55
C ILE A 10 -5.87 3.12 -10.45
N THR A 11 -6.77 2.14 -10.59
CA THR A 11 -8.07 2.34 -11.23
C THR A 11 -9.13 2.37 -10.13
N ILE A 12 -9.98 3.39 -10.15
CA ILE A 12 -11.09 3.57 -9.20
C ILE A 12 -12.38 3.81 -9.98
N SER A 13 -13.53 3.67 -9.32
CA SER A 13 -14.81 3.96 -9.95
C SER A 13 -15.00 5.47 -10.19
N ASP A 14 -15.84 5.83 -11.17
CA ASP A 14 -16.23 7.23 -11.41
C ASP A 14 -16.85 7.89 -10.17
N TYR A 15 -17.58 7.11 -9.36
CA TYR A 15 -18.18 7.60 -8.12
C TYR A 15 -17.11 8.01 -7.10
N ASP A 16 -16.11 7.16 -6.88
CA ASP A 16 -15.03 7.42 -5.92
C ASP A 16 -14.16 8.60 -6.37
N GLU A 17 -13.91 8.73 -7.68
CA GLU A 17 -13.18 9.86 -8.26
C GLU A 17 -13.90 11.19 -7.96
N ARG A 18 -15.22 11.22 -8.12
CA ARG A 18 -16.04 12.41 -7.82
C ARG A 18 -16.00 12.75 -6.34
N MET A 19 -16.13 11.75 -5.46
CA MET A 19 -16.07 11.98 -4.01
C MET A 19 -14.69 12.48 -3.58
N LEU A 20 -13.61 11.91 -4.11
CA LEU A 20 -12.24 12.41 -3.88
C LEU A 20 -12.07 13.84 -4.38
N THR A 21 -12.66 14.18 -5.54
CA THR A 21 -12.64 15.54 -6.08
C THR A 21 -13.35 16.52 -5.14
N PHE A 22 -14.55 16.20 -4.65
CA PHE A 22 -15.25 17.07 -3.72
C PHE A 22 -14.50 17.22 -2.41
N TRP A 23 -13.98 16.12 -1.87
CA TRP A 23 -13.21 16.16 -0.63
C TRP A 23 -11.95 17.03 -0.77
N ALA A 24 -11.23 16.88 -1.88
CA ALA A 24 -10.09 17.72 -2.22
C ALA A 24 -10.43 19.21 -2.30
N LYS A 25 -11.57 19.54 -2.93
CA LYS A 25 -12.03 20.93 -3.07
C LYS A 25 -12.45 21.55 -1.75
N LEU A 26 -13.14 20.81 -0.88
CA LEU A 26 -13.62 21.31 0.40
C LEU A 26 -12.49 21.70 1.37
N HIS A 27 -11.34 21.02 1.28
CA HIS A 27 -10.24 21.20 2.23
C HIS A 27 -8.97 21.80 1.61
N GLY A 28 -8.98 22.11 0.31
CA GLY A 28 -7.88 22.80 -0.37
C GLY A 28 -6.59 21.96 -0.47
N LYS A 29 -6.70 20.64 -0.58
CA LYS A 29 -5.55 19.73 -0.78
C LYS A 29 -5.72 18.88 -2.05
N PRO A 30 -4.62 18.37 -2.65
CA PRO A 30 -4.71 17.50 -3.82
C PRO A 30 -5.46 16.19 -3.54
N LYS A 31 -6.14 15.65 -4.57
CA LYS A 31 -6.81 14.33 -4.51
C LYS A 31 -5.85 13.22 -4.08
N SER A 32 -4.62 13.26 -4.57
CA SER A 32 -3.56 12.30 -4.25
C SER A 32 -3.22 12.26 -2.77
N THR A 33 -3.30 13.39 -2.06
CA THR A 33 -3.07 13.44 -0.60
C THR A 33 -4.14 12.62 0.13
N TYR A 34 -5.41 12.81 -0.22
CA TYR A 34 -6.50 12.05 0.40
C TYR A 34 -6.47 10.57 0.02
N ALA A 35 -6.23 10.27 -1.26
CA ALA A 35 -6.07 8.88 -1.70
C ALA A 35 -4.91 8.21 -0.96
N GLY A 36 -3.78 8.90 -0.80
CA GLY A 36 -2.63 8.43 -0.03
C GLY A 36 -2.97 8.18 1.44
N HIS A 37 -3.69 9.09 2.10
CA HIS A 37 -4.13 8.89 3.48
C HIS A 37 -5.10 7.71 3.64
N LEU A 38 -6.03 7.54 2.69
CA LEU A 38 -6.96 6.39 2.70
C LEU A 38 -6.20 5.08 2.56
N VAL A 39 -5.28 4.99 1.61
CA VAL A 39 -4.45 3.80 1.41
C VAL A 39 -3.58 3.53 2.64
N ALA A 40 -2.89 4.54 3.17
CA ALA A 40 -2.05 4.41 4.36
C ALA A 40 -2.85 3.91 5.56
N GLY A 41 -4.00 4.54 5.86
CA GLY A 41 -4.85 4.13 6.98
C GLY A 41 -5.38 2.70 6.84
N GLN A 42 -5.70 2.26 5.62
CA GLN A 42 -6.12 0.87 5.38
C GLN A 42 -4.97 -0.14 5.53
N ILE A 43 -3.76 0.22 5.07
CA ILE A 43 -2.57 -0.63 5.24
C ILE A 43 -2.24 -0.77 6.73
N GLU A 44 -2.21 0.34 7.47
CA GLU A 44 -1.93 0.34 8.92
C GLU A 44 -2.96 -0.50 9.68
N ALA A 45 -4.25 -0.36 9.36
CA ALA A 45 -5.30 -1.16 9.98
C ALA A 45 -5.18 -2.66 9.67
N LYS A 46 -4.64 -3.03 8.51
CA LYS A 46 -4.46 -4.42 8.08
C LYS A 46 -3.10 -5.00 8.43
N ALA A 47 -2.12 -4.19 8.83
CA ALA A 47 -0.75 -4.63 9.09
C ALA A 47 -0.63 -5.83 10.05
N PRO A 48 -1.42 -5.95 11.15
CA PRO A 48 -1.37 -7.14 11.99
C PRO A 48 -1.82 -8.41 11.27
N ALA A 49 -2.89 -8.34 10.48
CA ALA A 49 -3.39 -9.46 9.71
C ALA A 49 -2.40 -9.88 8.61
N ILE A 50 -1.83 -8.90 7.90
CA ILE A 50 -0.79 -9.13 6.89
C ILE A 50 0.39 -9.87 7.52
N ARG A 51 0.85 -9.47 8.71
CA ARG A 51 1.94 -10.15 9.43
C ARG A 51 1.59 -11.61 9.75
N THR A 52 0.39 -11.87 10.26
CA THR A 52 -0.08 -13.25 10.54
C THR A 52 -0.15 -14.09 9.27
N GLU A 53 -0.61 -13.52 8.16
CA GLU A 53 -0.65 -14.20 6.86
C GLU A 53 0.77 -14.51 6.35
N MET A 54 1.73 -13.60 6.51
CA MET A 54 3.13 -13.83 6.17
C MET A 54 3.77 -14.93 7.01
N GLU A 55 3.51 -14.96 8.32
CA GLU A 55 3.96 -16.04 9.21
C GLU A 55 3.42 -17.40 8.77
N TYR A 56 2.14 -17.44 8.37
CA TYR A 56 1.52 -18.64 7.83
C TYR A 56 2.20 -19.11 6.55
N VAL A 57 2.40 -18.20 5.58
CA VAL A 57 3.06 -18.52 4.30
C VAL A 57 4.49 -19.03 4.54
N ALA A 58 5.28 -18.32 5.34
CA ALA A 58 6.65 -18.71 5.67
C ALA A 58 6.70 -20.12 6.29
N LYS A 59 5.79 -20.40 7.24
CA LYS A 59 5.65 -21.73 7.84
C LYS A 59 5.28 -22.80 6.82
N THR A 60 4.36 -22.53 5.89
CA THR A 60 3.97 -23.50 4.85
C THR A 60 5.08 -23.78 3.85
N GLU A 61 5.95 -22.80 3.61
CA GLU A 61 7.09 -22.92 2.70
C GLU A 61 8.36 -23.44 3.41
N GLY A 62 8.35 -23.55 4.74
CA GLY A 62 9.49 -24.00 5.52
C GLY A 62 10.64 -23.00 5.60
N ILE A 63 10.36 -21.72 5.35
CA ILE A 63 11.33 -20.61 5.41
C ILE A 63 11.01 -19.65 6.55
N SER A 64 11.92 -18.72 6.86
CA SER A 64 11.64 -17.66 7.84
C SER A 64 10.82 -16.53 7.23
N VAL A 65 10.18 -15.71 8.08
CA VAL A 65 9.45 -14.52 7.61
C VAL A 65 10.41 -13.52 6.97
N GLU A 66 11.62 -13.38 7.51
CA GLU A 66 12.67 -12.51 6.97
C GLU A 66 13.13 -12.97 5.58
N GLU A 67 13.22 -14.29 5.37
CA GLU A 67 13.55 -14.86 4.06
C GLU A 67 12.41 -14.61 3.05
N LEU A 68 11.16 -14.77 3.48
CA LEU A 68 9.99 -14.46 2.68
C LEU A 68 9.94 -12.96 2.29
N GLU A 69 10.20 -12.06 3.25
CA GLU A 69 10.29 -10.62 3.04
C GLU A 69 11.38 -10.27 2.02
N SER A 70 12.59 -10.83 2.18
CA SER A 70 13.70 -10.60 1.27
C SER A 70 13.39 -11.08 -0.15
N ARG A 71 12.66 -12.19 -0.29
CA ARG A 71 12.25 -12.71 -1.61
C ARG A 71 11.28 -11.75 -2.29
N TRP A 72 10.21 -11.36 -1.62
CA TRP A 72 9.16 -10.51 -2.20
C TRP A 72 9.58 -9.06 -2.43
N LEU A 73 10.39 -8.50 -1.53
CA LEU A 73 10.88 -7.12 -1.66
C LEU A 73 12.13 -7.03 -2.54
N GLY A 74 12.92 -8.10 -2.64
CA GLY A 74 14.08 -8.19 -3.53
C GLY A 74 13.72 -8.36 -5.01
N GLU A 75 12.60 -9.02 -5.32
CA GLU A 75 12.09 -9.13 -6.71
C GLU A 75 11.47 -7.82 -7.24
N ALA A 76 11.07 -6.91 -6.35
CA ALA A 76 10.35 -5.68 -6.71
C ALA A 76 11.22 -4.57 -7.33
N ASP A 77 12.54 -4.74 -7.42
CA ASP A 77 13.49 -3.75 -7.98
C ASP A 77 13.93 -4.05 -9.44
N SER A 78 13.27 -5.00 -10.12
CA SER A 78 13.60 -5.41 -11.50
C SER A 78 12.59 -4.99 -12.58
N GLY A 79 11.58 -4.20 -12.24
CA GLY A 79 10.56 -3.73 -13.19
C GLY A 79 10.81 -2.30 -13.66
N ASP A 80 11.57 -2.16 -14.75
CA ASP A 80 11.62 -0.98 -15.63
C ASP A 80 10.36 -0.93 -16.53
#